data_AF-A0AAN9P3I3-F1
#
_entry.id   AF-A0AAN9P3I3-F1
#
_cell.length_a   1.000
_cell.length_b   1.000
_cell.length_c   1.000
_cell.angle_alpha   90.00
_cell.angle_beta   90.00
_cell.angle_gamma   90.00
#
_symmetry.space_group_name_H-M   'P 1'
#
loop_
_entity.id
_entity.type
_entity.pdbx_description
1 polymer ?
#
loop_
_entity_poly.entity_id
_entity_poly.type
_entity_poly.pdbx_seq_one_letter_code
_entity_poly.pdbx_strand_id
1 'polypeptide(L)'
;MKTPYILSNLLLVLILSAGLGSDFVERGRANGVKIPEHWCHKLVHLNNCELQKCFQECSKEPYGIGECKEYSTCFCTYYCKNPPL
;
A
#
# COMPACT_ATOMS: atom_id res chain seq x y z
N MET A 1 -37.94 -18.95 33.27
CA MET A 1 -37.15 -18.97 32.01
C MET A 1 -37.53 -17.76 31.18
N LYS A 2 -36.70 -16.71 31.14
CA LYS A 2 -36.89 -15.49 30.34
C LYS A 2 -35.52 -14.94 29.93
N THR A 3 -34.79 -15.65 29.07
CA THR A 3 -33.52 -15.16 28.53
C THR A 3 -33.22 -15.56 27.06
N PRO A 4 -34.20 -15.63 26.12
CA PRO A 4 -33.85 -15.71 24.69
C PRO A 4 -33.52 -14.34 24.08
N TYR A 5 -34.04 -13.23 24.63
CA TYR A 5 -33.94 -11.91 24.01
C TYR A 5 -32.58 -11.22 24.18
N ILE A 6 -31.88 -11.49 25.29
CA ILE A 6 -30.56 -10.87 25.56
C ILE A 6 -29.50 -11.39 24.59
N LEU A 7 -29.54 -12.70 24.30
CA LEU A 7 -28.64 -13.33 23.30
C LEU A 7 -28.89 -12.79 21.89
N SER A 8 -30.16 -12.59 21.52
CA SER A 8 -30.53 -12.04 20.21
C SER A 8 -30.01 -10.61 20.00
N ASN A 9 -30.15 -9.75 21.01
CA ASN A 9 -29.65 -8.38 20.95
C ASN A 9 -28.13 -8.31 20.91
N LEU A 10 -27.43 -9.20 21.62
CA LEU A 10 -25.96 -9.27 21.58
C LEU A 10 -25.46 -9.64 20.17
N LEU A 11 -26.16 -10.57 19.50
CA LEU A 11 -25.84 -10.97 18.13
C LEU A 11 -26.05 -9.81 17.13
N LEU A 12 -27.14 -9.06 17.26
CA LEU A 12 -27.41 -7.89 16.43
C LEU A 12 -26.33 -6.81 16.57
N VAL A 13 -25.85 -6.55 17.80
CA VAL A 13 -24.77 -5.58 18.04
C VAL A 13 -23.46 -6.04 17.42
N LEU A 14 -23.14 -7.34 17.46
CA LEU A 14 -21.94 -7.91 16.83
C LEU A 14 -21.97 -7.82 15.29
N ILE A 15 -23.15 -7.98 14.68
CA ILE A 15 -23.31 -7.85 13.22
C ILE A 15 -23.14 -6.38 12.80
N LEU A 16 -23.69 -5.43 13.58
CA LEU A 16 -23.56 -3.99 13.32
C LEU A 16 -22.12 -3.49 13.49
N SER A 17 -21.35 -4.04 14.42
CA SER A 17 -19.94 -3.65 14.60
C SER A 17 -19.01 -4.26 13.54
N ALA A 18 -19.32 -5.44 13.01
CA ALA A 18 -18.58 -6.04 11.91
C ALA A 18 -18.79 -5.31 10.57
N GLY A 19 -19.92 -4.60 10.39
CA GLY A 19 -20.23 -3.85 9.16
C GLY A 19 -19.55 -2.48 9.02
N LEU A 20 -18.94 -1.95 10.09
CA LEU A 20 -18.31 -0.62 10.09
C LEU A 20 -16.77 -0.67 10.02
N GLY A 21 -16.20 -1.86 9.85
CA GLY A 21 -14.76 -2.11 9.91
C GLY A 21 -14.13 -2.31 8.54
N SER A 22 -14.31 -1.37 7.59
CA SER A 22 -13.33 -1.05 6.53
C SER A 22 -13.95 -0.10 5.51
N ASP A 23 -14.08 1.17 5.88
CA ASP A 23 -13.86 2.22 4.89
C ASP A 23 -12.34 2.25 4.59
N PHE A 24 -11.85 1.21 3.90
CA PHE A 24 -10.74 1.46 3.01
C PHE A 24 -11.32 2.40 1.98
N VAL A 25 -10.97 3.68 2.13
CA VAL A 25 -10.91 4.62 1.02
C VAL A 25 -10.04 3.93 -0.04
N GLU A 26 -10.66 3.11 -0.89
CA GLU A 26 -10.21 2.98 -2.27
C GLU A 26 -10.32 4.40 -2.81
N ARG A 27 -9.24 5.15 -2.63
CA ARG A 27 -8.96 6.33 -3.43
C ARG A 27 -8.99 5.79 -4.85
N GLY A 28 -10.13 5.96 -5.51
CA GLY A 28 -10.52 5.27 -6.74
C GLY A 28 -9.33 5.01 -7.62
N ARG A 29 -8.78 3.80 -7.51
CA ARG A 29 -7.81 3.31 -8.46
C ARG A 29 -8.71 2.82 -9.58
N ALA A 30 -9.11 3.75 -10.45
CA ALA A 30 -9.41 3.37 -11.82
C ALA A 30 -8.30 2.36 -12.18
N ASN A 31 -8.68 1.13 -12.52
CA ASN A 31 -7.74 0.13 -13.02
C ASN A 31 -7.26 0.61 -14.38
N GLY A 32 -6.51 1.73 -14.39
CA GLY A 32 -5.70 2.14 -15.49
C GLY A 32 -4.72 1.01 -15.69
N VAL A 33 -4.76 0.43 -16.88
CA VAL A 33 -3.79 -0.57 -17.31
C VAL A 33 -2.41 0.05 -17.08
N LYS A 34 -1.62 -0.55 -16.19
CA LYS A 34 -0.22 -0.17 -16.03
C LYS A 34 0.48 -0.57 -17.32
N ILE A 35 0.95 0.42 -18.07
CA ILE A 35 1.70 0.19 -19.31
C ILE A 35 3.07 -0.36 -18.88
N PRO A 36 3.45 -1.59 -19.25
CA PRO A 36 4.71 -2.20 -18.83
C PRO A 36 5.95 -1.36 -19.19
N GLU A 37 5.88 -0.53 -20.21
CA GLU A 37 6.96 0.33 -20.67
C GLU A 37 7.13 1.61 -19.83
N HIS A 38 6.23 1.87 -18.88
CA HIS A 38 6.16 3.12 -18.09
C HIS A 38 6.83 3.02 -16.71
N TRP A 39 7.70 2.03 -16.50
CA TRP A 39 8.46 1.93 -15.27
C TRP A 39 9.76 2.73 -15.37
N CYS A 40 10.01 3.56 -14.37
CA CYS A 40 11.22 4.35 -14.20
C CYS A 40 12.05 3.78 -13.05
N HIS A 41 13.36 3.98 -13.13
CA HIS A 41 14.29 3.55 -12.10
C HIS A 41 15.09 4.73 -11.56
N LYS A 42 15.44 4.67 -10.27
CA LYS A 42 16.31 5.65 -9.61
C LYS A 42 17.24 4.94 -8.64
N LEU A 43 18.52 5.30 -8.67
CA LEU A 43 19.49 4.88 -7.68
C LEU A 43 19.58 5.93 -6.58
N VAL A 44 19.53 5.49 -5.33
CA VAL A 44 19.77 6.32 -4.15
C VAL A 44 20.96 5.73 -3.41
N HIS A 45 22.06 6.48 -3.38
CA HIS A 45 23.24 6.11 -2.60
C HIS A 45 22.99 6.44 -1.12
N LEU A 46 23.17 5.44 -0.28
CA LEU A 46 23.00 5.47 1.16
C LEU A 46 24.29 4.96 1.81
N ASN A 47 24.63 5.44 3.00
CA ASN A 47 25.80 4.91 3.72
C ASN A 47 25.61 3.45 4.16
N ASN A 48 24.37 3.07 4.45
CA ASN A 48 23.94 1.70 4.74
C ASN A 48 22.53 1.54 4.16
N CYS A 49 22.32 0.54 3.31
CA CYS A 49 21.00 0.30 2.74
C CYS A 49 20.12 -0.48 3.71
N GLU A 50 19.33 0.27 4.48
CA GLU A 50 18.24 -0.29 5.28
C GLU A 50 16.96 -0.35 4.46
N LEU A 51 16.37 -1.53 4.34
CA LEU A 51 15.19 -1.78 3.50
C LEU A 51 14.03 -0.83 3.83
N GLN A 52 13.79 -0.55 5.11
CA GLN A 52 12.71 0.36 5.54
C GLN A 52 12.93 1.81 5.05
N LYS A 53 14.17 2.31 5.15
CA LYS A 53 14.54 3.65 4.66
C LYS A 53 14.47 3.69 3.13
N CYS A 54 14.95 2.65 2.47
CA CYS A 54 14.86 2.50 1.02
C CYS A 54 13.40 2.51 0.54
N PHE A 55 12.54 1.74 1.19
CA PHE A 55 11.11 1.71 0.90
C PHE A 55 10.44 3.08 1.13
N GLN A 56 10.71 3.73 2.26
CA GLN A 56 10.17 5.07 2.54
C GLN A 56 10.60 6.08 1.48
N GLU A 57 11.87 6.07 1.05
CA GLU A 57 12.36 6.96 0.01
C GLU A 57 11.67 6.71 -1.33
N CYS A 58 11.58 5.45 -1.77
CA CYS A 58 10.95 5.11 -3.03
C CYS A 58 9.43 5.33 -3.02
N SER A 59 8.76 5.22 -1.87
CA SER A 59 7.31 5.45 -1.74
C SER A 59 6.87 6.89 -1.99
N LYS A 60 7.82 7.83 -2.08
CA LYS A 60 7.54 9.22 -2.51
C LYS A 60 7.16 9.30 -3.99
N GLU A 61 7.55 8.30 -4.78
CA GLU A 61 7.18 8.19 -6.18
C GLU A 61 5.89 7.36 -6.38
N PRO A 62 5.15 7.59 -7.47
CA PRO A 62 3.92 6.84 -7.76
C PRO A 62 4.20 5.35 -7.90
N TYR A 63 3.57 4.53 -7.05
CA TYR A 63 3.77 3.08 -7.01
C TYR A 63 5.24 2.66 -6.80
N GLY A 64 6.03 3.53 -6.16
CA GLY A 64 7.44 3.28 -5.94
C GLY A 64 7.71 2.16 -4.94
N ILE A 65 8.61 1.26 -5.33
CA ILE A 65 9.09 0.13 -4.54
C ILE A 65 10.62 0.19 -4.53
N GLY A 66 11.21 0.00 -3.36
CA GLY A 66 12.65 0.04 -3.15
C GLY A 66 13.23 -1.31 -2.79
N GLU A 67 14.36 -1.64 -3.40
CA GLU A 67 15.18 -2.80 -3.05
C GLU A 67 16.60 -2.36 -2.73
N CYS A 68 17.19 -2.95 -1.69
CA CYS A 68 18.62 -2.76 -1.45
C CYS A 68 19.44 -3.65 -2.39
N LYS A 69 20.31 -3.01 -3.17
CA LYS A 69 21.36 -3.65 -3.97
C LYS A 69 22.68 -3.25 -3.36
N GLU A 70 23.55 -4.23 -3.12
CA GLU A 70 24.81 -4.00 -2.41
C GLU A 70 24.57 -3.42 -1.00
N TYR A 71 25.64 -3.09 -0.27
CA TYR A 71 25.52 -2.60 1.11
C TYR A 71 25.06 -1.14 1.20
N SER A 72 25.08 -0.39 0.09
CA SER A 72 24.96 1.07 0.09
C SER A 72 24.00 1.61 -0.97
N THR A 73 23.38 0.79 -1.81
CA THR A 73 22.54 1.29 -2.91
C THR A 73 21.09 0.88 -2.76
N CYS A 74 20.20 1.86 -2.73
CA CYS A 74 18.76 1.63 -2.83
C CYS A 74 18.32 1.80 -4.28
N PHE A 75 17.78 0.73 -4.87
CA PHE A 75 17.24 0.70 -6.22
C PHE A 75 15.72 0.89 -6.16
N CYS A 76 15.25 2.05 -6.59
CA CYS A 76 13.83 2.35 -6.69
C CYS A 76 13.30 1.99 -8.08
N THR A 77 12.17 1.29 -8.13
CA THR A 77 11.33 1.14 -9.33
C THR A 77 9.98 1.78 -9.08
N TYR A 78 9.53 2.66 -9.97
CA TYR A 78 8.30 3.43 -9.79
C TYR A 78 7.64 3.73 -11.14
N TYR A 79 6.36 4.10 -11.13
CA TYR A 79 5.64 4.44 -12.34
C TYR A 79 5.97 5.88 -12.75
N CYS A 80 6.46 6.06 -13.98
CA CYS A 80 6.84 7.38 -14.49
C CYS A 80 5.62 8.31 -14.51
N LYS A 81 5.83 9.60 -14.15
CA LYS A 81 4.76 10.62 -14.21
C LYS A 81 4.39 11.01 -15.65
N ASN A 82 5.31 10.84 -16.59
CA ASN A 82 5.12 11.07 -18.01
C ASN A 82 5.44 9.79 -18.80
N PRO A 83 4.78 9.54 -19.94
CA PRO A 83 5.20 8.51 -20.88
C PRO A 83 6.63 8.71 -21.34
N PRO A 84 7.41 7.61 -21.51
CA PRO A 84 8.63 7.70 -22.29
C PRO A 84 8.25 8.24 -23.68
N LEU A 85 8.99 9.27 -24.12
CA LEU A 85 8.85 9.88 -25.44
C LEU A 85 9.25 8.90 -26.55
#